data_AF-A0A0A9F491-F1
#
_entry.id   AF-A0A0A9F491-F1
#
_cell.length_a   1.000
_cell.length_b   1.000
_cell.length_c   1.000
_cell.angle_alpha   90.00
_cell.angle_beta   90.00
_cell.angle_gamma   90.00
#
_symmetry.space_group_name_H-M   'P 1'
#
loop_
_entity.id
_entity.type
_entity.pdbx_description
1 polymer ?
#
loop_
_entity_poly.entity_id
_entity_poly.type
_entity_poly.pdbx_seq_one_letter_code
_entity_poly.pdbx_strand_id
1 'polypeptide(L)'
;MAKAFVLSAKGIVLTCYSKLSLRSICSWAQLRNMLTTNFQGSHKAPVLSTDLHNCKQEPKETLRDWLLRFNHIKCQTNSITSSAKPKE
;
A
#
# COMPACT_ATOMS: atom_id res chain seq x y z
N MET A 1 0.22 -14.03 20.77
CA MET A 1 1.00 -13.14 19.87
C MET A 1 0.41 -11.72 19.72
N ALA A 2 -0.90 -11.52 19.57
CA ALA A 2 -1.47 -10.16 19.38
C ALA A 2 -1.31 -9.20 20.58
N LYS A 3 -1.17 -9.71 21.81
CA LYS A 3 -1.05 -8.87 23.03
C LYS A 3 0.24 -8.04 23.10
N ALA A 4 1.35 -8.55 22.56
CA ALA A 4 2.64 -7.83 22.57
C ALA A 4 2.72 -6.73 21.50
N PHE A 5 1.90 -6.82 20.45
CA PHE A 5 1.88 -5.84 19.35
C PHE A 5 1.52 -4.43 19.82
N VAL A 6 0.59 -4.34 20.78
CA VAL A 6 0.16 -3.06 21.39
C VAL A 6 1.32 -2.32 22.05
N LEU A 7 2.27 -3.05 22.63
CA LEU A 7 3.43 -2.45 23.30
C LEU A 7 4.41 -1.80 22.30
N SER A 8 4.44 -2.30 21.07
CA SER A 8 5.25 -1.73 19.97
C SER A 8 4.51 -0.69 19.12
N ALA A 9 3.18 -0.66 19.18
CA ALA A 9 2.35 0.24 18.39
C ALA A 9 2.46 1.67 18.92
N LYS A 10 2.76 2.63 18.03
CA LYS A 10 2.87 4.06 18.35
C LYS A 10 2.08 4.90 17.35
N GLY A 11 1.65 6.09 17.79
CA GLY A 11 0.96 7.06 16.93
C GLY A 11 -0.34 6.52 16.33
N ILE A 12 -0.51 6.70 15.02
CA ILE A 12 -1.75 6.35 14.30
C ILE A 12 -2.10 4.85 14.39
N VAL A 13 -1.10 3.98 14.52
CA VAL A 13 -1.30 2.52 14.67
C VAL A 13 -1.96 2.21 16.01
N LEU A 14 -1.58 2.90 17.08
CA LEU A 14 -2.18 2.75 18.40
C LEU A 14 -3.61 3.31 18.42
N THR A 15 -3.85 4.46 17.80
CA THR A 15 -5.21 5.04 17.67
C THR A 15 -6.15 4.12 16.90
N CYS A 16 -5.68 3.53 15.79
CA CYS A 16 -6.44 2.53 15.05
C CYS A 16 -6.71 1.29 15.89
N TYR A 17 -5.72 0.81 16.65
CA TYR A 17 -5.89 -0.34 17.54
C TYR A 17 -6.89 -0.07 18.67
N SER A 18 -6.87 1.11 19.29
CA SER A 18 -7.81 1.49 20.35
C SER A 18 -9.27 1.62 19.88
N LYS A 19 -9.49 1.81 18.57
CA LYS A 19 -10.83 1.79 17.96
C LYS A 19 -11.36 0.37 17.73
N LEU A 20 -10.54 -0.66 17.93
CA LEU A 20 -10.95 -2.04 17.74
C LEU A 20 -11.74 -2.52 18.96
N SER A 21 -12.87 -3.18 18.69
CA SER A 21 -13.65 -3.87 19.71
C SER A 21 -12.80 -4.95 20.41
N LEU A 22 -12.62 -4.81 21.72
CA LEU A 22 -11.98 -5.81 22.56
C LEU A 22 -12.72 -7.15 22.40
N ARG A 23 -11.98 -8.22 22.05
CA ARG A 23 -12.42 -9.59 21.68
C ARG A 23 -12.73 -9.86 20.20
N SER A 24 -12.61 -8.88 19.30
CA SER A 24 -12.83 -9.11 17.87
C SER A 24 -11.63 -9.75 17.12
N ILE A 25 -10.45 -9.81 17.74
CA ILE A 25 -9.21 -10.23 17.07
C ILE A 25 -8.82 -11.62 17.56
N CYS A 26 -9.28 -12.64 16.83
CA CYS A 26 -9.01 -14.04 17.17
C CYS A 26 -7.73 -14.59 16.51
N SER A 27 -7.12 -13.84 15.58
CA SER A 27 -5.89 -14.26 14.91
C SER A 27 -5.00 -13.10 14.45
N TRP A 28 -3.70 -13.39 14.27
CA TRP A 28 -2.75 -12.45 13.67
C TRP A 28 -3.15 -12.03 12.25
N ALA A 29 -3.77 -12.92 11.47
CA ALA A 29 -4.24 -12.62 10.14
C ALA A 29 -5.38 -11.57 10.16
N GLN A 30 -6.31 -11.67 11.12
CA GLN A 30 -7.37 -10.67 11.29
C GLN A 30 -6.81 -9.30 11.68
N LEU A 31 -5.83 -9.26 12.60
CA LEU A 31 -5.15 -8.01 12.98
C LEU A 31 -4.44 -7.38 11.78
N ARG A 32 -3.69 -8.17 11.00
CA ARG A 32 -3.02 -7.68 9.78
C ARG A 32 -4.01 -7.13 8.77
N ASN A 33 -5.07 -7.88 8.45
CA ASN A 33 -6.07 -7.43 7.48
C ASN A 33 -6.75 -6.13 7.94
N MET A 34 -7.14 -6.02 9.21
CA MET A 34 -7.73 -4.79 9.74
C MET A 34 -6.75 -3.62 9.67
N LEU A 35 -5.48 -3.79 10.05
CA LEU A 35 -4.50 -2.73 9.91
C LEU A 35 -4.35 -2.33 8.45
N THR A 36 -4.16 -3.30 7.54
CA THR A 36 -4.07 -3.03 6.11
C THR A 36 -5.29 -2.29 5.58
N THR A 37 -6.52 -2.66 5.97
CA THR A 37 -7.75 -1.97 5.56
C THR A 37 -7.87 -0.58 6.17
N ASN A 38 -7.54 -0.39 7.45
CA ASN A 38 -7.58 0.93 8.08
C ASN A 38 -6.53 1.89 7.49
N PHE A 39 -5.41 1.36 6.99
CA PHE A 39 -4.36 2.14 6.32
C PHE A 39 -4.53 2.22 4.79
N GLN A 40 -5.37 1.37 4.19
CA GLN A 40 -5.67 1.35 2.74
C GLN A 40 -6.33 2.61 2.23
N GLY A 41 -6.92 3.45 3.10
CA GLY A 41 -7.45 4.77 2.75
C GLY A 41 -6.39 5.77 2.23
N SER A 42 -5.12 5.39 2.19
CA SER A 42 -4.03 6.18 1.63
C SER A 42 -3.37 5.54 0.41
N HIS A 43 -4.11 4.72 -0.36
CA HIS A 43 -3.67 4.37 -1.70
C HIS A 43 -3.56 5.65 -2.53
N LYS A 44 -2.32 6.05 -2.83
CA LYS A 44 -2.03 7.01 -3.90
C LYS A 44 -2.75 6.52 -5.15
N ALA A 45 -3.26 7.46 -5.94
CA ALA A 45 -4.04 7.19 -7.15
C ALA A 45 -3.44 6.02 -7.96
N PRO A 46 -4.27 5.12 -8.50
CA PRO A 46 -3.79 3.95 -9.23
C PRO A 46 -2.90 4.42 -10.38
N VAL A 47 -1.66 3.92 -10.40
CA VAL A 47 -0.71 4.20 -11.48
C VAL A 47 -1.19 3.47 -12.73
N LEU A 48 -1.66 4.24 -13.69
CA LEU A 48 -2.24 3.76 -14.94
C LEU A 48 -1.14 3.50 -15.98
N SER A 49 -1.45 2.70 -17.00
CA SER A 49 -0.55 2.50 -18.14
C SER A 49 -0.19 3.83 -18.84
N THR A 50 -1.04 4.84 -18.72
CA THR A 50 -0.79 6.21 -19.22
C THR A 50 0.34 6.90 -18.46
N ASP A 51 0.50 6.64 -17.17
CA ASP A 51 1.58 7.23 -16.35
C ASP A 51 2.95 6.69 -16.76
N LEU A 52 3.00 5.40 -17.13
CA LEU A 52 4.21 4.79 -17.68
C LEU A 52 4.56 5.35 -19.06
N HIS A 53 3.56 5.56 -19.92
CA HIS A 53 3.76 6.17 -21.24
C HIS A 53 4.23 7.63 -21.15
N ASN A 54 3.77 8.35 -20.13
CA ASN A 54 4.16 9.73 -19.87
C ASN A 54 5.50 9.86 -19.13
N CYS A 55 6.08 8.76 -18.63
CA CYS A 55 7.37 8.76 -17.93
C CYS A 55 8.55 8.90 -18.91
N LYS A 56 8.76 10.12 -19.40
CA LYS A 56 9.91 10.47 -20.25
C LYS A 56 11.07 11.01 -19.41
N GLN A 57 12.29 10.90 -19.94
CA GLN A 57 13.48 11.47 -19.33
C GLN A 57 13.46 12.98 -19.52
N GLU A 58 13.61 13.73 -18.42
CA GLU A 58 13.66 15.18 -18.46
C GLU A 58 15.04 15.70 -18.91
N PRO A 59 15.13 16.90 -19.52
CA PRO A 59 16.39 17.42 -20.08
C PRO A 59 17.55 17.59 -19.08
N LYS A 60 17.26 17.62 -17.78
CA LYS A 60 18.24 17.76 -16.69
C LYS A 60 18.30 16.53 -15.79
N GLU A 61 17.57 15.47 -16.13
CA GLU A 61 17.50 14.23 -15.36
C GLU A 61 18.59 13.26 -15.82
N THR A 62 19.31 12.69 -14.85
CA THR A 62 20.28 11.64 -15.17
C THR A 62 19.54 10.37 -15.60
N LEU A 63 20.16 9.57 -16.47
CA LEU A 63 19.59 8.28 -16.90
C LEU A 63 19.24 7.37 -15.71
N ARG A 64 20.05 7.42 -14.65
CA ARG A 64 19.84 6.63 -13.43
C ARG A 64 18.57 7.06 -12.71
N ASP A 65 18.38 8.37 -12.52
CA ASP A 65 17.22 8.90 -11.82
C ASP A 65 15.94 8.62 -12.60
N TRP A 66 15.97 8.80 -13.93
CA TRP A 66 14.86 8.44 -14.80
C TRP A 66 14.52 6.95 -14.68
N LEU A 67 15.51 6.06 -14.74
CA LEU A 67 15.30 4.62 -14.65
C LEU A 67 14.73 4.20 -13.29
N LEU A 68 15.13 4.86 -12.21
CA LEU A 68 14.56 4.64 -10.88
C LEU A 68 13.08 5.02 -10.83
N ARG A 69 12.70 6.18 -11.39
CA ARG A 69 11.28 6.59 -11.48
C ARG A 69 10.47 5.65 -12.35
N PHE A 70 10.99 5.29 -13.52
CA PHE A 70 10.32 4.39 -14.45
C PHE A 70 10.05 3.03 -13.80
N ASN A 71 11.05 2.46 -13.12
CA ASN A 71 10.88 1.20 -12.39
C ASN A 71 9.89 1.32 -11.22
N HIS A 72 9.86 2.45 -10.52
CA HIS A 72 8.89 2.70 -9.46
C HIS A 72 7.45 2.66 -9.99
N ILE A 73 7.19 3.36 -11.10
CA ILE A 73 5.89 3.39 -11.78
C ILE A 73 5.51 1.98 -12.26
N LYS A 74 6.44 1.27 -12.92
CA LYS A 74 6.23 -0.09 -13.42
C LYS A 74 5.87 -1.10 -12.30
N CYS A 75 6.56 -1.04 -11.16
CA CYS A 75 6.27 -1.91 -10.01
C CYS A 75 4.87 -1.65 -9.44
N GLN A 76 4.36 -0.43 -9.54
CA GLN A 76 3.02 -0.07 -9.08
C GLN A 76 1.94 -0.52 -10.07
N THR A 77 2.18 -0.49 -11.39
CA THR A 77 1.22 -0.93 -12.40
C THR A 77 0.91 -2.43 -12.33
N ASN A 78 1.91 -3.28 -12.04
CA ASN A 78 1.73 -4.73 -11.94
C ASN A 78 0.93 -5.18 -10.70
N SER A 79 0.84 -4.32 -9.68
CA SER A 79 0.10 -4.61 -8.46
C SER A 79 -1.43 -4.44 -8.61
N ILE A 80 -1.87 -3.73 -9.66
CA ILE A 80 -3.29 -3.37 -9.87
C ILE A 80 -3.98 -4.36 -10.83
N THR A 81 -3.23 -4.97 -11.76
CA THR A 81 -3.78 -5.92 -12.73
C THR A 81 -4.15 -7.28 -12.13
N SER A 82 -3.70 -7.60 -10.92
CA SER A 82 -4.07 -8.84 -10.22
C SER A 82 -5.45 -8.79 -9.54
N SER A 83 -6.13 -7.64 -9.47
CA SER A 83 -7.46 -7.50 -8.83
C SER A 83 -8.63 -7.24 -9.79
N ALA A 84 -8.40 -7.25 -11.11
CA ALA A 84 -9.47 -7.11 -12.09
C ALA A 84 -9.63 -8.41 -12.89
N LYS A 85 -10.32 -9.39 -12.30
CA LYS A 85 -11.03 -10.39 -13.12
C LYS A 85 -12.33 -9.75 -13.62
N PRO A 86 -12.62 -9.73 -14.93
CA PRO A 86 -13.97 -9.47 -15.43
C PRO A 86 -14.88 -10.61 -14.94
N LYS A 87 -16.06 -10.25 -14.43
CA LYS A 87 -17.17 -11.20 -14.32
C LYS A 87 -17.73 -11.41 -15.72
N GLU A 88 -17.68 -12.64 -16.21
CA GLU A 88 -18.60 -13.14 -17.25
C GLU A 88 -20.02 -13.22 -16.71
#